data_AF-A0A7K5C5K2-F1
#
_entry.id   AF-A0A7K5C5K2-F1
#
_cell.length_a   1.000
_cell.length_b   1.000
_cell.length_c   1.000
_cell.angle_alpha   90.00
_cell.angle_beta   90.00
_cell.angle_gamma   90.00
#
_symmetry.space_group_name_H-M   'P 1'
#
loop_
_entity.id
_entity.type
_entity.pdbx_description
1 polymer ?
#
loop_
_entity_poly.entity_id
_entity_poly.type
_entity_poly.pdbx_seq_one_letter_code
_entity_poly.pdbx_strand_id
1 'polypeptide(L)'
;QITFYEGRCFTGRKLDVCGSCNSFQDQGFLNRVNSICVQSGAWVCFDHPDFRGQQYILEHGEYPDFYRWNGRSDHLGSCRPIGMHGEHYRIEIFEGSHFRGPSLELTEDCSFLQGQGWDKTCINALKVYGDGAWVLYEEPNYRGRMYVVERGEFSSFNEWQARSASVQSIRRVVNYF
;
A
#
# COMPACT_ATOMS: atom_id res chain seq x y z
N GLN A 1 10.62 -12.66 0.26
CA GLN A 1 9.77 -13.65 -0.43
C GLN A 1 8.36 -13.54 0.11
N ILE A 2 7.35 -13.72 -0.74
CA ILE A 2 5.93 -13.79 -0.38
C ILE A 2 5.31 -15.07 -0.96
N THR A 3 4.44 -15.71 -0.19
CA THR A 3 3.72 -16.91 -0.61
C THR A 3 2.22 -16.68 -0.49
N PHE A 4 1.49 -16.95 -1.56
CA PHE A 4 0.03 -16.84 -1.63
C PHE A 4 -0.59 -18.25 -1.60
N TYR A 5 -1.74 -18.41 -0.93
CA TYR A 5 -2.44 -19.69 -0.82
C TYR A 5 -3.90 -19.56 -1.22
N GLU A 6 -4.42 -20.54 -1.97
CA GLU A 6 -5.84 -20.59 -2.38
C GLU A 6 -6.79 -20.79 -1.19
N GLY A 7 -6.35 -21.51 -0.16
CA GLY A 7 -7.11 -21.75 1.06
C GLY A 7 -6.78 -20.78 2.19
N ARG A 8 -7.59 -20.80 3.24
CA ARG A 8 -7.30 -20.10 4.52
C ARG A 8 -6.26 -20.87 5.30
N CYS A 9 -5.60 -20.20 6.25
CA CYS A 9 -4.61 -20.80 7.15
C CYS A 9 -3.53 -21.60 6.40
N PHE A 10 -3.06 -21.07 5.27
CA PHE A 10 -1.93 -21.57 4.49
C PHE A 10 -2.15 -22.96 3.87
N THR A 11 -3.37 -23.20 3.40
CA THR A 11 -3.79 -24.49 2.80
C THR A 11 -4.04 -24.38 1.29
N GLY A 12 -4.05 -25.53 0.60
CA GLY A 12 -4.37 -25.63 -0.82
C GLY A 12 -3.17 -25.34 -1.74
N ARG A 13 -3.46 -25.00 -3.01
CA ARG A 13 -2.42 -24.60 -3.96
C ARG A 13 -1.76 -23.32 -3.48
N LYS A 14 -0.45 -23.20 -3.74
CA LYS A 14 0.32 -22.01 -3.41
C LYS A 14 1.05 -21.43 -4.62
N LEU A 15 1.38 -20.15 -4.52
CA LEU A 15 2.26 -19.42 -5.43
C LEU A 15 3.36 -18.74 -4.61
N ASP A 16 4.61 -19.11 -4.86
CA ASP A 16 5.80 -18.51 -4.25
C ASP A 16 6.37 -17.42 -5.18
N VAL A 17 6.62 -16.22 -4.64
CA VAL A 17 7.11 -15.06 -5.41
C VAL A 17 8.32 -14.41 -4.71
N CYS A 18 9.38 -14.18 -5.48
CA CYS A 18 10.64 -13.58 -5.00
C CYS A 18 10.92 -12.18 -5.56
N GLY A 19 10.14 -11.70 -6.53
CA GLY A 19 10.26 -10.37 -7.13
C GLY A 19 8.92 -9.89 -7.65
N SER A 20 8.91 -8.94 -8.58
CA SER A 20 7.65 -8.49 -9.18
C SER A 20 6.96 -9.61 -9.98
N CYS A 21 5.65 -9.74 -9.81
CA CYS A 21 4.78 -10.67 -10.53
C CYS A 21 3.61 -9.89 -11.14
N ASN A 22 3.62 -9.70 -12.46
CA ASN A 22 2.63 -8.89 -13.17
C ASN A 22 1.26 -9.58 -13.31
N SER A 23 1.22 -10.92 -13.28
CA SER A 23 0.00 -11.70 -13.45
C SER A 23 0.14 -13.04 -12.73
N PHE A 24 -0.71 -13.28 -11.74
CA PHE A 24 -0.75 -14.57 -11.05
C PHE A 24 -1.25 -15.69 -11.98
N GLN A 25 -2.12 -15.35 -12.95
CA GLN A 25 -2.62 -16.30 -13.95
C GLN A 25 -1.50 -16.82 -14.86
N ASP A 26 -0.54 -15.97 -15.21
CA ASP A 26 0.62 -16.36 -16.03
C ASP A 26 1.52 -17.36 -15.28
N GLN A 27 1.45 -17.36 -13.94
CA GLN A 27 2.09 -18.34 -13.06
C GLN A 27 1.21 -19.57 -12.78
N GLY A 28 0.09 -19.73 -13.48
CA GLY A 28 -0.85 -20.85 -13.29
C GLY A 28 -1.70 -20.78 -12.01
N PHE A 29 -1.78 -19.60 -11.39
CA PHE A 29 -2.52 -19.36 -10.15
C PHE A 29 -3.78 -18.52 -10.42
N LEU A 30 -4.96 -19.03 -10.08
CA LEU A 30 -6.25 -18.51 -10.57
C LEU A 30 -6.76 -17.26 -9.82
N ASN A 31 -5.86 -16.34 -9.46
CA ASN A 31 -6.14 -15.10 -8.72
C ASN A 31 -6.92 -15.28 -7.41
N ARG A 32 -7.00 -16.50 -6.87
CA ARG A 32 -7.75 -16.82 -5.66
C ARG A 32 -6.78 -16.91 -4.49
N VAL A 33 -6.77 -15.92 -3.61
CA VAL A 33 -5.89 -15.82 -2.46
C VAL A 33 -6.72 -15.69 -1.18
N ASN A 34 -6.64 -16.69 -0.31
CA ASN A 34 -7.32 -16.69 0.97
C ASN A 34 -6.36 -16.64 2.16
N SER A 35 -5.06 -16.84 1.98
CA SER A 35 -4.04 -16.55 3.01
C SER A 35 -2.68 -16.25 2.39
N ILE A 36 -1.83 -15.54 3.12
CA ILE A 36 -0.53 -15.04 2.65
C ILE A 36 0.52 -15.19 3.76
N CYS A 37 1.72 -15.63 3.40
CA CYS A 37 2.90 -15.55 4.25
C CYS A 37 3.93 -14.61 3.62
N VAL A 38 4.34 -13.57 4.35
CA VAL A 38 5.44 -12.69 3.96
C VAL A 38 6.65 -13.05 4.80
N GLN A 39 7.66 -13.65 4.16
CA GLN A 39 8.85 -14.14 4.83
C GLN A 39 9.96 -13.10 4.91
N SER A 40 9.97 -12.12 4.01
CA SER A 40 10.98 -11.06 4.00
C SER A 40 10.51 -9.90 3.13
N GLY A 41 10.80 -8.70 3.61
CA GLY A 41 10.43 -7.46 2.95
C GLY A 41 8.99 -7.01 3.28
N ALA A 42 8.62 -5.87 2.69
CA ALA A 42 7.23 -5.46 2.51
C ALA A 42 6.85 -5.56 1.04
N TRP A 43 5.57 -5.81 0.79
CA TRP A 43 5.01 -6.08 -0.53
C TRP A 43 3.75 -5.26 -0.75
N VAL A 44 3.58 -4.74 -1.96
CA VAL A 44 2.29 -4.23 -2.41
C VAL A 44 1.65 -5.24 -3.36
N CYS A 45 0.44 -5.66 -3.03
CA CYS A 45 -0.40 -6.53 -3.84
C CYS A 45 -1.54 -5.74 -4.47
N PHE A 46 -2.00 -6.19 -5.62
CA PHE A 46 -3.05 -5.54 -6.39
C PHE A 46 -4.14 -6.54 -6.76
N ASP A 47 -5.39 -6.10 -6.81
CA ASP A 47 -6.52 -6.94 -7.23
C ASP A 47 -6.52 -7.23 -8.75
N HIS A 48 -5.91 -6.40 -9.59
CA HIS A 48 -5.76 -6.65 -11.02
C HIS A 48 -4.32 -7.02 -11.42
N PRO A 49 -4.13 -7.61 -12.61
CA PRO A 49 -2.82 -7.72 -13.25
C PRO A 49 -2.16 -6.34 -13.49
N ASP A 50 -0.86 -6.36 -13.80
CA ASP A 50 -0.05 -5.21 -14.18
C ASP A 50 0.01 -4.07 -13.14
N PHE A 51 -0.07 -4.42 -11.86
CA PHE A 51 0.01 -3.48 -10.73
C PHE A 51 -1.11 -2.42 -10.73
N ARG A 52 -2.34 -2.84 -11.04
CA ARG A 52 -3.51 -1.98 -11.16
C ARG A 52 -4.59 -2.29 -10.14
N GLY A 53 -5.40 -1.28 -9.85
CA GLY A 53 -6.61 -1.42 -9.04
C GLY A 53 -6.35 -1.20 -7.56
N GLN A 54 -7.07 -1.91 -6.69
CA GLN A 54 -6.92 -1.76 -5.25
C GLN A 54 -5.58 -2.30 -4.77
N GLN A 55 -4.86 -1.48 -4.00
CA GLN A 55 -3.59 -1.85 -3.41
C GLN A 55 -3.78 -2.41 -2.00
N TYR A 56 -2.90 -3.33 -1.61
CA TYR A 56 -2.81 -3.90 -0.28
C TYR A 56 -1.34 -3.95 0.15
N ILE A 57 -1.02 -3.35 1.29
CA ILE A 57 0.33 -3.41 1.87
C ILE A 57 0.44 -4.64 2.78
N LEU A 58 1.44 -5.48 2.52
CA LEU A 58 1.71 -6.72 3.24
C LEU A 58 3.15 -6.65 3.75
N GLU A 59 3.29 -6.49 5.07
CA GLU A 59 4.58 -6.44 5.76
C GLU A 59 4.95 -7.85 6.23
N HIS A 60 6.16 -8.05 6.74
CA HIS A 60 6.59 -9.36 7.25
C HIS A 60 5.57 -9.93 8.25
N GLY A 61 5.12 -11.17 8.02
CA GLY A 61 4.17 -11.83 8.89
C GLY A 61 3.25 -12.83 8.19
N GLU A 62 2.29 -13.32 8.97
CA GLU A 62 1.33 -14.33 8.58
C GLU A 62 -0.08 -13.75 8.52
N TYR A 63 -0.74 -13.97 7.39
CA TYR A 63 -2.08 -13.48 7.12
C TYR A 63 -3.01 -14.68 6.83
N PRO A 64 -3.63 -15.29 7.86
CA PRO A 64 -4.39 -16.53 7.70
C PRO A 64 -5.73 -16.40 6.94
N ASP A 65 -6.21 -15.17 6.73
CA ASP A 65 -7.45 -14.87 6.02
C ASP A 65 -7.40 -13.44 5.43
N PHE A 66 -8.23 -13.16 4.42
CA PHE A 66 -8.18 -11.88 3.70
C PHE A 66 -8.60 -10.65 4.50
N TYR A 67 -9.28 -10.81 5.63
CA TYR A 67 -9.60 -9.67 6.49
C TYR A 67 -8.34 -9.12 7.15
N ARG A 68 -7.28 -9.93 7.30
CA ARG A 68 -6.02 -9.53 7.93
C ARG A 68 -5.22 -8.50 7.14
N TRP A 69 -5.47 -8.37 5.84
CA TRP A 69 -4.89 -7.31 5.01
C TRP A 69 -5.93 -6.30 4.53
N ASN A 70 -7.05 -6.16 5.25
CA ASN A 70 -8.18 -5.30 4.87
C ASN A 70 -8.80 -5.65 3.49
N GLY A 71 -8.65 -6.90 3.04
CA GLY A 71 -9.29 -7.42 1.84
C GLY A 71 -10.82 -7.53 2.01
N ARG A 72 -11.55 -7.31 0.92
CA ARG A 72 -13.02 -7.53 0.84
C ARG A 72 -13.40 -8.73 -0.03
N SER A 73 -12.43 -9.32 -0.72
CA SER A 73 -12.56 -10.47 -1.61
C SER A 73 -11.26 -11.26 -1.59
N ASP A 74 -11.32 -12.52 -2.02
CA ASP A 74 -10.16 -13.39 -2.19
C ASP A 74 -9.46 -13.21 -3.55
N HIS A 75 -9.63 -12.04 -4.19
CA HIS A 75 -9.06 -11.76 -5.51
C HIS A 75 -7.79 -10.91 -5.44
N LEU A 76 -6.66 -11.46 -5.90
CA LEU A 76 -5.41 -10.75 -6.14
C LEU A 76 -4.83 -11.17 -7.50
N GLY A 77 -4.31 -10.21 -8.26
CA GLY A 77 -3.86 -10.42 -9.64
C GLY A 77 -2.37 -10.16 -9.88
N SER A 78 -1.73 -9.31 -9.06
CA SER A 78 -0.31 -8.99 -9.20
C SER A 78 0.30 -8.52 -7.88
N CYS A 79 1.62 -8.57 -7.76
CA CYS A 79 2.34 -8.05 -6.59
C CYS A 79 3.78 -7.63 -6.94
N ARG A 80 4.33 -6.72 -6.15
CA ARG A 80 5.75 -6.35 -6.24
C ARG A 80 6.31 -6.06 -4.85
N PRO A 81 7.63 -6.25 -4.64
CA PRO A 81 8.27 -5.76 -3.43
C PRO A 81 8.22 -4.23 -3.38
N ILE A 82 8.19 -3.70 -2.15
CA ILE A 82 8.51 -2.30 -1.87
C ILE A 82 10.02 -2.16 -1.99
N GLY A 83 10.49 -1.23 -2.82
CA GLY A 83 11.91 -1.01 -3.05
C GLY A 83 12.57 -0.06 -2.04
N MET A 84 11.75 0.71 -1.30
CA MET A 84 12.20 1.56 -0.20
C MET A 84 12.27 0.78 1.11
N HIS A 85 13.44 0.85 1.76
CA HIS A 85 13.82 -0.04 2.85
C HIS A 85 14.50 0.67 4.02
N GLY A 86 14.70 1.99 3.93
CA GLY A 86 15.38 2.75 4.95
C GLY A 86 14.43 3.31 6.00
N GLU A 87 15.02 3.97 6.98
CA GLU A 87 14.32 4.52 8.14
C GLU A 87 14.15 6.04 8.07
N HIS A 88 14.56 6.67 6.96
CA HIS A 88 14.40 8.11 6.78
C HIS A 88 13.04 8.42 6.16
N TYR A 89 12.04 8.53 7.04
CA TYR A 89 10.66 8.85 6.67
C TYR A 89 10.41 10.35 6.65
N ARG A 90 10.05 10.89 5.49
CA ARG A 90 9.54 12.26 5.36
C ARG A 90 8.60 12.36 4.18
N ILE A 91 7.38 12.83 4.41
CA ILE A 91 6.37 13.06 3.37
C ILE A 91 5.80 14.46 3.54
N GLU A 92 5.60 15.17 2.44
CA GLU A 92 4.91 16.46 2.41
C GLU A 92 3.67 16.35 1.54
N ILE A 93 2.52 16.71 2.09
CA ILE A 93 1.20 16.62 1.46
C ILE A 93 0.71 18.02 1.12
N PHE A 94 0.01 18.17 -0.01
CA PHE A 94 -0.41 19.46 -0.54
C PHE A 94 -1.92 19.51 -0.82
N GLU A 95 -2.51 20.68 -0.56
CA GLU A 95 -3.94 20.92 -0.79
C GLU A 95 -4.22 21.01 -2.28
N GLY A 96 -3.35 21.66 -3.05
CA GLY A 96 -3.49 21.81 -4.50
C GLY A 96 -2.65 20.82 -5.29
N SER A 97 -3.13 20.44 -6.47
CA SER A 97 -2.34 19.70 -7.46
C SER A 97 -1.10 20.50 -7.88
N HIS A 98 -0.09 19.80 -8.40
CA HIS A 98 1.21 20.38 -8.78
C HIS A 98 1.87 21.16 -7.63
N PHE A 99 1.76 20.64 -6.41
CA PHE A 99 2.44 21.15 -5.20
C PHE A 99 2.09 22.60 -4.88
N ARG A 100 0.80 22.95 -5.01
CA ARG A 100 0.31 24.31 -4.77
C ARG A 100 -0.46 24.41 -3.46
N GLY A 101 -0.51 25.63 -2.92
CA GLY A 101 -1.30 25.95 -1.73
C GLY A 101 -0.62 25.48 -0.44
N PRO A 102 -1.37 25.48 0.68
CA PRO A 102 -0.94 24.94 1.95
C PRO A 102 -0.38 23.52 1.84
N SER A 103 0.70 23.27 2.58
CA SER A 103 1.30 21.95 2.73
C SER A 103 1.47 21.58 4.20
N LEU A 104 1.56 20.28 4.45
CA LEU A 104 1.88 19.71 5.76
C LEU A 104 2.96 18.65 5.57
N GLU A 105 4.02 18.75 6.37
CA GLU A 105 5.07 17.74 6.42
C GLU A 105 4.84 16.79 7.59
N LEU A 106 5.05 15.49 7.34
CA LEU A 106 4.97 14.41 8.33
C LEU A 106 6.25 13.58 8.28
N THR A 107 6.76 13.22 9.46
CA THR A 107 7.88 12.28 9.64
C THR A 107 7.48 11.04 10.45
N GLU A 108 6.29 11.08 11.06
CA GLU A 108 5.74 10.03 11.91
C GLU A 108 4.37 9.57 11.38
N ASP A 109 3.89 8.47 11.94
CA ASP A 109 2.54 7.97 11.62
C ASP A 109 1.47 8.95 12.09
N CYS A 110 0.44 9.13 11.27
CA CYS A 110 -0.69 10.01 11.53
C CYS A 110 -2.00 9.24 11.35
N SER A 111 -2.62 8.86 12.48
CA SER A 111 -3.91 8.16 12.48
C SER A 111 -5.11 9.06 12.11
N PHE A 112 -4.93 10.38 12.16
CA PHE A 112 -5.99 11.34 11.84
C PHE A 112 -5.41 12.70 11.43
N LEU A 113 -5.45 13.00 10.13
CA LEU A 113 -4.81 14.20 9.55
C LEU A 113 -5.39 15.51 10.11
N GLN A 114 -6.70 15.60 10.31
CA GLN A 114 -7.29 16.80 10.93
C GLN A 114 -6.77 17.05 12.34
N GLY A 115 -6.36 16.00 13.06
CA GLY A 115 -5.72 16.13 14.37
C GLY A 115 -4.30 16.70 14.33
N GLN A 116 -3.67 16.75 13.16
CA GLN A 116 -2.31 17.29 12.94
C GLN A 116 -2.33 18.66 12.22
N GLY A 117 -3.47 19.34 12.20
CA GLY A 117 -3.60 20.66 11.57
C GLY A 117 -3.92 20.64 10.08
N TRP A 118 -4.16 19.47 9.49
CA TRP A 118 -4.70 19.34 8.14
C TRP A 118 -6.23 19.43 8.16
N ASP A 119 -6.79 20.63 8.13
CA ASP A 119 -8.25 20.85 8.23
C ASP A 119 -9.06 20.35 7.00
N LYS A 120 -8.40 19.71 6.03
CA LYS A 120 -8.98 19.19 4.79
C LYS A 120 -9.18 17.67 4.87
N THR A 121 -9.99 17.14 3.96
CA THR A 121 -10.16 15.68 3.76
C THR A 121 -9.45 15.18 2.50
N CYS A 122 -8.84 16.07 1.73
CA CYS A 122 -8.21 15.77 0.45
C CYS A 122 -6.72 16.08 0.47
N ILE A 123 -5.96 15.25 -0.27
CA ILE A 123 -4.56 15.45 -0.63
C ILE A 123 -4.50 15.37 -2.15
N ASN A 124 -4.09 16.46 -2.80
CA ASN A 124 -4.10 16.54 -4.26
C ASN A 124 -2.71 16.39 -4.90
N ALA A 125 -1.65 16.56 -4.12
CA ALA A 125 -0.28 16.23 -4.50
C ALA A 125 0.51 15.86 -3.25
N LEU A 126 1.60 15.12 -3.42
CA LEU A 126 2.52 14.81 -2.32
C LEU A 126 3.95 14.62 -2.82
N LYS A 127 4.91 14.82 -1.93
CA LYS A 127 6.33 14.52 -2.15
C LYS A 127 6.80 13.56 -1.06
N VAL A 128 7.39 12.45 -1.46
CA VAL A 128 8.03 11.51 -0.55
C VAL A 128 9.53 11.72 -0.64
N TYR A 129 10.12 12.10 0.49
CA TYR A 129 11.54 12.28 0.67
C TYR A 129 12.14 11.10 1.45
N GLY A 130 13.46 10.94 1.36
CA GLY A 130 14.18 9.87 2.04
C GLY A 130 14.03 8.52 1.35
N ASP A 131 14.20 7.45 2.11
CA ASP A 131 14.25 6.06 1.64
C ASP A 131 13.25 5.14 2.37
N GLY A 132 12.29 5.73 3.09
CA GLY A 132 11.14 5.06 3.67
C GLY A 132 9.88 5.16 2.80
N ALA A 133 9.12 4.07 2.68
CA ALA A 133 7.82 4.06 2.02
C ALA A 133 6.68 4.45 2.96
N TRP A 134 5.59 4.96 2.40
CA TRP A 134 4.39 5.35 3.12
C TRP A 134 3.15 4.68 2.53
N VAL A 135 2.14 4.50 3.37
CA VAL A 135 0.80 4.07 2.96
C VAL A 135 -0.23 5.11 3.40
N LEU A 136 -1.05 5.54 2.44
CA LEU A 136 -2.16 6.47 2.60
C LEU A 136 -3.47 5.70 2.71
N TYR A 137 -4.39 6.21 3.53
CA TYR A 137 -5.69 5.60 3.80
C TYR A 137 -6.83 6.60 3.60
N GLU A 138 -7.90 6.18 2.91
CA GLU A 138 -9.08 7.04 2.68
C GLU A 138 -9.81 7.45 3.98
N GLU A 139 -9.69 6.64 5.03
CA GLU A 139 -10.36 6.83 6.31
C GLU A 139 -9.37 7.03 7.48
N PRO A 140 -9.80 7.61 8.62
CA PRO A 140 -8.99 7.66 9.83
C PRO A 140 -8.64 6.27 10.37
N ASN A 141 -7.60 6.21 11.20
CA ASN A 141 -7.14 5.01 11.89
C ASN A 141 -6.75 3.86 10.94
N TYR A 142 -6.15 4.19 9.80
CA TYR A 142 -5.59 3.26 8.84
C TYR A 142 -6.64 2.32 8.24
N ARG A 143 -7.79 2.89 7.84
CA ARG A 143 -8.95 2.18 7.28
C ARG A 143 -9.28 2.63 5.86
N GLY A 144 -10.20 1.91 5.23
CA GLY A 144 -10.60 2.17 3.86
C GLY A 144 -9.54 1.67 2.86
N ARG A 145 -9.53 2.26 1.67
CA ARG A 145 -8.56 1.89 0.63
C ARG A 145 -7.17 2.37 0.99
N MET A 146 -6.19 1.58 0.54
CA MET A 146 -4.77 1.83 0.74
C MET A 146 -4.12 2.29 -0.56
N TYR A 147 -3.13 3.18 -0.45
CA TYR A 147 -2.28 3.62 -1.55
C TYR A 147 -0.84 3.72 -1.07
N VAL A 148 0.05 2.99 -1.73
CA VAL A 148 1.47 2.99 -1.39
C VAL A 148 2.19 4.05 -2.23
N VAL A 149 3.00 4.86 -1.57
CA VAL A 149 3.89 5.82 -2.21
C VAL A 149 5.32 5.61 -1.72
N GLU A 150 6.24 5.57 -2.68
CA GLU A 150 7.68 5.50 -2.46
C GLU A 150 8.30 6.85 -2.81
N ARG A 151 9.62 7.00 -2.63
CA ARG A 151 10.34 8.24 -2.95
C ARG A 151 9.97 8.76 -4.33
N GLY A 152 9.54 10.02 -4.38
CA GLY A 152 9.11 10.65 -5.62
C GLY A 152 8.24 11.88 -5.41
N GLU A 153 7.92 12.55 -6.51
CA GLU A 153 6.99 13.67 -6.55
C GLU A 153 5.72 13.22 -7.28
N PHE A 154 4.57 13.38 -6.64
CA PHE A 154 3.28 12.96 -7.19
C PHE A 154 2.39 14.19 -7.32
N SER A 155 2.19 14.67 -8.55
CA SER A 155 1.56 15.97 -8.80
C SER A 155 0.02 15.94 -8.79
N SER A 156 -0.56 14.74 -8.78
CA SER A 156 -2.00 14.47 -8.74
C SER A 156 -2.29 13.14 -8.04
N PHE A 157 -3.46 13.01 -7.42
CA PHE A 157 -3.88 11.75 -6.78
C PHE A 157 -4.01 10.56 -7.72
N ASN A 158 -4.11 10.81 -9.02
CA ASN A 158 -4.08 9.76 -10.04
C ASN A 158 -2.72 9.05 -10.10
N GLU A 159 -1.63 9.72 -9.72
CA GLU A 159 -0.27 9.17 -9.82
C GLU A 159 0.02 8.07 -8.78
N TRP A 160 -0.69 8.09 -7.63
CA TRP A 160 -0.70 6.96 -6.69
C TRP A 160 -1.93 6.05 -6.87
N GLN A 161 -2.58 6.14 -8.03
CA GLN A 161 -3.73 5.32 -8.45
C GLN A 161 -4.97 5.45 -7.54
N ALA A 162 -5.14 6.58 -6.84
CA ALA A 162 -6.34 6.79 -6.05
C ALA A 162 -7.56 7.13 -6.91
N ARG A 163 -8.75 6.73 -6.44
CA ARG A 163 -10.03 7.05 -7.12
C ARG A 163 -10.54 8.44 -6.78
N SER A 164 -10.03 9.03 -5.70
CA SER A 164 -10.33 10.37 -5.24
C SER A 164 -9.12 10.92 -4.48
N ALA A 165 -9.11 12.22 -4.21
CA ALA A 165 -8.11 12.84 -3.36
C ALA A 165 -8.29 12.52 -1.86
N SER A 166 -9.30 11.75 -1.46
CA SER A 166 -9.63 11.51 -0.05
C SER A 166 -8.52 10.72 0.65
N VAL A 167 -7.88 11.35 1.63
CA VAL A 167 -6.91 10.70 2.53
C VAL A 167 -7.09 11.30 3.91
N GLN A 168 -7.18 10.45 4.93
CA GLN A 168 -7.44 10.87 6.31
C GLN A 168 -6.47 10.28 7.33
N SER A 169 -5.71 9.25 6.96
CA SER A 169 -4.60 8.76 7.77
C SER A 169 -3.45 8.27 6.89
N ILE A 170 -2.24 8.36 7.44
CA ILE A 170 -0.98 8.05 6.76
C ILE A 170 -0.09 7.34 7.76
N ARG A 171 0.57 6.24 7.37
CA ARG A 171 1.62 5.63 8.19
C ARG A 171 2.80 5.20 7.35
N ARG A 172 3.92 5.01 8.01
CA ARG A 172 5.14 4.41 7.48
C ARG A 172 4.90 2.94 7.19
N VAL A 173 5.53 2.44 6.12
CA VAL A 173 5.62 1.01 5.84
C VAL A 173 6.78 0.45 6.63
N VAL A 174 6.53 -0.53 7.48
CA VAL A 174 7.55 -1.20 8.28
C VAL A 174 8.14 -2.34 7.48
N ASN A 175 9.46 -2.31 7.30
CA ASN A 175 10.17 -3.32 6.54
C ASN A 175 11.09 -4.12 7.48
N TYR A 176 10.82 -5.42 7.62
CA TYR A 176 11.68 -6.34 8.36
C TYR A 176 12.43 -7.23 7.36
N PHE A 177 13.75 -7.30 7.54
CA PHE A 177 14.65 -8.12 6.73
C PHE A 177 15.07 -9.39 7.43
#